data_AF-X1KFT4-F1
#
_entry.id   AF-X1KFT4-F1
#
_cell.length_a   1.000
_cell.length_b   1.000
_cell.length_c   1.000
_cell.angle_alpha   90.00
_cell.angle_beta   90.00
_cell.angle_gamma   90.00
#
_symmetry.space_group_name_H-M   'P 1'
#
loop_
_entity.id
_entity.type
_entity.pdbx_description
1 polymer ?
#
loop_
_entity_poly.entity_id
_entity_poly.type
_entity_poly.pdbx_seq_one_letter_code
_entity_poly.pdbx_strand_id
1 'polypeptide(L)'
;TILTHCNTGSLATAGYGTALGVIMRAKEQGKKVKVLVTETRPLLQGARLTTWELKKVGIPFILITDSMAGYFMSRGEVNCVIVGADRIAANGDTANKIGTYTLAVLAKENGIPFYVAAPTTTIDPSLFAGNEIPIEQRSPKEVSHIQGVGIAPECEAANPAFDVTPQRYITAIITEKGIMRKPYYEGIKNL
;
A
#
# COMPACT_ATOMS: atom_id res chain seq x y z
N THR A 1 -8.10 -11.37 8.59
CA THR A 1 -7.75 -11.08 7.19
C THR A 1 -7.18 -9.69 7.08
N ILE A 2 -6.05 -9.56 6.39
CA ILE A 2 -5.36 -8.29 6.15
C ILE A 2 -5.46 -7.99 4.66
N LEU A 3 -5.83 -6.79 4.26
CA LEU A 3 -5.74 -6.35 2.87
C LEU A 3 -4.42 -5.59 2.64
N THR A 4 -3.76 -5.84 1.51
CA THR A 4 -2.56 -5.12 1.11
C THR A 4 -2.57 -4.76 -0.38
N HIS A 5 -1.70 -3.82 -0.75
CA HIS A 5 -1.64 -3.19 -2.07
C HIS A 5 -0.19 -2.97 -2.49
N CYS A 6 0.09 -3.05 -3.80
CA CYS A 6 1.45 -3.09 -4.36
C CYS A 6 2.28 -4.28 -3.84
N ASN A 7 3.60 -4.22 -4.01
CA ASN A 7 4.55 -5.12 -3.37
C ASN A 7 5.47 -4.34 -2.42
N THR A 8 5.49 -4.77 -1.17
CA THR A 8 6.26 -4.14 -0.07
C THR A 8 7.05 -5.20 0.69
N GLY A 9 7.37 -6.27 -0.01
CA GLY A 9 8.09 -7.43 0.50
C GLY A 9 9.59 -7.32 0.35
N SER A 10 10.20 -8.49 0.41
CA SER A 10 11.64 -8.65 0.20
C SER A 10 12.10 -8.18 -1.16
N LEU A 11 11.28 -8.34 -2.21
CA LEU A 11 11.63 -7.87 -3.55
C LEU A 11 11.60 -6.34 -3.70
N ALA A 12 10.98 -5.63 -2.75
CA ALA A 12 10.90 -4.17 -2.72
C ALA A 12 11.93 -3.52 -1.78
N THR A 13 12.74 -4.33 -1.08
CA THR A 13 13.70 -3.85 -0.08
C THR A 13 15.00 -4.64 -0.18
N ALA A 14 16.03 -4.28 0.60
CA ALA A 14 17.25 -5.08 0.71
C ALA A 14 17.11 -6.31 1.64
N GLY A 15 15.90 -6.66 2.08
CA GLY A 15 15.73 -7.64 3.15
C GLY A 15 14.28 -8.10 3.36
N TYR A 16 13.76 -7.93 4.56
CA TYR A 16 12.53 -8.59 5.01
C TYR A 16 11.22 -7.92 4.51
N GLY A 17 11.28 -6.74 3.91
CA GLY A 17 10.11 -5.95 3.52
C GLY A 17 9.55 -5.08 4.65
N THR A 18 8.52 -4.29 4.33
CA THR A 18 7.84 -3.38 5.26
C THR A 18 6.46 -3.93 5.64
N ALA A 19 5.39 -3.57 4.92
CA ALA A 19 4.04 -4.05 5.22
C ALA A 19 3.93 -5.57 5.08
N LEU A 20 4.52 -6.17 4.05
CA LEU A 20 4.60 -7.63 3.94
C LEU A 20 5.49 -8.23 5.04
N GLY A 21 6.55 -7.54 5.46
CA GLY A 21 7.37 -7.91 6.61
C GLY A 21 6.56 -8.01 7.90
N VAL A 22 5.68 -7.03 8.18
CA VAL A 22 4.76 -7.08 9.33
C VAL A 22 3.84 -8.32 9.26
N ILE A 23 3.32 -8.64 8.09
CA ILE A 23 2.46 -9.82 7.87
C ILE A 23 3.25 -11.13 8.10
N MET A 24 4.47 -11.22 7.56
CA MET A 24 5.34 -12.39 7.76
C MET A 24 5.70 -12.57 9.23
N ARG A 25 6.06 -11.49 9.92
CA ARG A 25 6.39 -11.52 11.35
C ARG A 25 5.19 -11.96 12.19
N ALA A 26 3.98 -11.52 11.83
CA ALA A 26 2.77 -11.96 12.51
C ALA A 26 2.55 -13.48 12.39
N LYS A 27 2.79 -14.07 11.20
CA LYS A 27 2.75 -15.53 11.03
C LYS A 27 3.82 -16.23 11.86
N GLU A 28 5.06 -15.75 11.86
CA GLU A 28 6.15 -16.33 12.67
C GLU A 28 5.84 -16.33 14.17
N GLN A 29 5.09 -15.34 14.65
CA GLN A 29 4.56 -15.28 16.01
C GLN A 29 3.39 -16.24 16.29
N GLY A 30 3.02 -17.10 15.33
CA GLY A 30 1.93 -18.07 15.46
C GLY A 30 0.53 -17.49 15.25
N LYS A 31 0.40 -16.24 14.79
CA LYS A 31 -0.92 -15.65 14.50
C LYS A 31 -1.51 -16.27 13.24
N LYS A 32 -2.83 -16.50 13.25
CA LYS A 32 -3.58 -16.96 12.08
C LYS A 32 -3.81 -15.78 11.14
N VAL A 33 -2.97 -15.67 10.12
CA VAL A 33 -3.02 -14.59 9.12
C VAL A 33 -3.50 -15.13 7.77
N LYS A 34 -4.40 -14.38 7.13
CA LYS A 34 -4.83 -14.55 5.75
C LYS A 34 -4.78 -13.18 5.07
N VAL A 35 -4.30 -13.12 3.83
CA VAL A 35 -4.10 -11.86 3.09
C VAL A 35 -5.05 -11.76 1.90
N LEU A 36 -5.73 -10.62 1.73
CA LEU A 36 -6.30 -10.21 0.45
C LEU A 36 -5.28 -9.33 -0.26
N VAL A 37 -4.89 -9.74 -1.46
CA VAL A 37 -3.90 -9.04 -2.28
C VAL A 37 -4.63 -8.45 -3.47
N THR A 38 -4.68 -7.13 -3.56
CA THR A 38 -5.13 -6.45 -4.79
C THR A 38 -4.06 -6.62 -5.87
N GLU A 39 -4.45 -6.93 -7.11
CA GLU A 39 -3.50 -7.19 -8.18
C GLU A 39 -2.56 -6.03 -8.49
N THR A 40 -3.01 -4.79 -8.24
CA THR A 40 -2.29 -3.52 -8.39
C THR A 40 -1.95 -3.18 -9.83
N ARG A 41 -2.97 -2.88 -10.63
CA ARG A 41 -2.78 -2.33 -11.98
C ARG A 41 -2.12 -0.94 -11.90
N PRO A 42 -1.38 -0.52 -12.95
CA PRO A 42 -1.19 -1.24 -14.22
C PRO A 42 -0.08 -2.32 -14.20
N LEU A 43 0.89 -2.22 -13.29
CA LEU A 43 2.11 -3.05 -13.31
C LEU A 43 1.94 -4.46 -12.72
N LEU A 44 0.82 -4.70 -12.03
CA LEU A 44 0.44 -5.97 -11.44
C LEU A 44 1.42 -6.45 -10.36
N GLN A 45 1.98 -5.54 -9.54
CA GLN A 45 2.94 -5.91 -8.50
C GLN A 45 2.34 -6.85 -7.46
N GLY A 46 1.09 -6.61 -7.05
CA GLY A 46 0.40 -7.48 -6.10
C GLY A 46 0.23 -8.89 -6.68
N ALA A 47 -0.28 -8.98 -7.90
CA ALA A 47 -0.49 -10.26 -8.58
C ALA A 47 0.82 -11.01 -8.86
N ARG A 48 1.87 -10.33 -9.31
CA ARG A 48 3.11 -10.97 -9.77
C ARG A 48 4.14 -11.21 -8.68
N LEU A 49 4.27 -10.26 -7.74
CA LEU A 49 5.35 -10.25 -6.76
C LEU A 49 4.83 -10.63 -5.38
N THR A 50 3.79 -9.97 -4.89
CA THR A 50 3.30 -10.20 -3.52
C THR A 50 2.71 -11.59 -3.34
N THR A 51 1.88 -12.06 -4.28
CA THR A 51 1.38 -13.45 -4.22
C THR A 51 2.50 -14.48 -4.29
N TRP A 52 3.56 -14.20 -5.07
CA TRP A 52 4.72 -15.09 -5.19
C TRP A 52 5.48 -15.18 -3.87
N GLU A 53 5.77 -14.05 -3.23
CA GLU A 53 6.43 -14.00 -1.92
C GLU A 53 5.58 -14.70 -0.84
N LEU A 54 4.28 -14.40 -0.78
CA LEU A 54 3.34 -15.03 0.16
C LEU A 54 3.26 -16.56 -0.02
N LYS A 55 3.27 -17.03 -1.27
CA LYS A 55 3.29 -18.46 -1.59
C LYS A 55 4.58 -19.11 -1.09
N LYS A 56 5.73 -18.47 -1.29
CA LYS A 56 7.04 -18.99 -0.84
C LYS A 56 7.10 -19.16 0.67
N VAL A 57 6.55 -18.22 1.44
CA VAL A 57 6.52 -18.30 2.90
C VAL A 57 5.29 -19.03 3.44
N GLY A 58 4.41 -19.56 2.58
CA GLY A 58 3.24 -20.36 2.94
C GLY A 58 2.18 -19.59 3.74
N ILE A 59 1.98 -18.30 3.48
CA ILE A 59 0.89 -17.51 4.08
C ILE A 59 -0.36 -17.68 3.20
N PRO A 60 -1.53 -18.06 3.73
CA PRO A 60 -2.77 -18.12 2.95
C PRO A 60 -3.14 -16.75 2.38
N PHE A 61 -3.44 -16.70 1.08
CA PHE A 61 -3.88 -15.46 0.43
C PHE A 61 -4.96 -15.70 -0.63
N ILE A 62 -5.68 -14.63 -0.97
CA ILE A 62 -6.58 -14.57 -2.13
C ILE A 62 -6.18 -13.35 -2.95
N LEU A 63 -5.95 -13.55 -4.24
CA LEU A 63 -5.76 -12.48 -5.21
C LEU A 63 -7.12 -11.93 -5.64
N ILE A 64 -7.26 -10.61 -5.64
CA ILE A 64 -8.45 -9.89 -6.08
C ILE A 64 -8.05 -8.79 -7.07
N THR A 65 -8.97 -8.39 -7.95
CA THR A 65 -8.76 -7.15 -8.73
C THR A 65 -8.92 -5.93 -7.83
N ASP A 66 -8.33 -4.79 -8.22
CA ASP A 66 -8.32 -3.59 -7.38
C ASP A 66 -9.73 -3.09 -7.03
N SER A 67 -10.67 -3.20 -7.99
CA SER A 67 -12.08 -2.77 -7.83
C SER A 67 -12.90 -3.65 -6.88
N MET A 68 -12.43 -4.84 -6.52
CA MET A 68 -13.13 -5.74 -5.60
C MET A 68 -12.88 -5.38 -4.13
N ALA A 69 -11.91 -4.51 -3.82
CA ALA A 69 -11.56 -4.19 -2.43
C ALA A 69 -12.75 -3.68 -1.61
N GLY A 70 -13.56 -2.77 -2.18
CA GLY A 70 -14.74 -2.23 -1.53
C GLY A 70 -15.80 -3.30 -1.19
N TYR A 71 -15.98 -4.29 -2.08
CA TYR A 71 -16.91 -5.40 -1.84
C TYR A 71 -16.51 -6.20 -0.60
N PHE A 72 -15.24 -6.60 -0.48
CA PHE A 72 -14.75 -7.35 0.68
C PHE A 72 -14.75 -6.52 1.97
N MET A 73 -14.44 -5.23 1.89
CA MET A 73 -14.50 -4.31 3.04
C MET A 73 -15.94 -4.16 3.56
N SER A 74 -16.91 -3.92 2.67
CA SER A 74 -18.33 -3.73 3.05
C SER A 74 -18.99 -4.95 3.70
N ARG A 75 -18.46 -6.14 3.43
CA ARG A 75 -18.91 -7.40 4.04
C ARG A 75 -18.22 -7.75 5.36
N GLY A 76 -17.34 -6.87 5.87
CA GLY A 76 -16.57 -7.12 7.09
C GLY A 76 -15.52 -8.23 6.94
N GLU A 77 -15.12 -8.56 5.70
CA GLU A 77 -14.15 -9.64 5.43
C GLU A 77 -12.69 -9.18 5.55
N VAL A 78 -12.47 -7.89 5.81
CA VAL A 78 -11.16 -7.26 6.01
C VAL A 78 -11.09 -6.69 7.43
N ASN A 79 -10.09 -7.10 8.21
CA ASN A 79 -9.93 -6.61 9.59
C ASN A 79 -9.00 -5.39 9.69
N CYS A 80 -8.05 -5.25 8.76
CA CYS A 80 -7.21 -4.07 8.62
C CYS A 80 -6.64 -4.00 7.20
N VAL A 81 -6.24 -2.81 6.81
CA VAL A 81 -5.41 -2.56 5.62
C VAL A 81 -4.00 -2.23 6.09
N ILE A 82 -2.99 -2.82 5.45
CA ILE A 82 -1.60 -2.43 5.65
C ILE A 82 -0.90 -2.28 4.29
N VAL A 83 -0.28 -1.12 4.09
CA VAL A 83 0.43 -0.75 2.86
C VAL A 83 1.80 -0.20 3.19
N GLY A 84 2.65 -0.09 2.17
CA GLY A 84 3.92 0.62 2.26
C GLY A 84 3.77 2.12 2.06
N ALA A 85 4.89 2.78 1.82
CA ALA A 85 4.95 4.16 1.35
C ALA A 85 6.16 4.34 0.43
N ASP A 86 6.05 5.28 -0.50
CA ASP A 86 7.15 5.78 -1.32
C ASP A 86 7.70 7.11 -0.78
N ARG A 87 6.82 7.93 -0.18
CA ARG A 87 7.21 9.16 0.52
C ARG A 87 6.18 9.54 1.56
N ILE A 88 6.62 10.02 2.72
CA ILE A 88 5.75 10.53 3.79
C ILE A 88 6.15 11.96 4.11
N ALA A 89 5.24 12.91 3.99
CA ALA A 89 5.48 14.32 4.35
C ALA A 89 5.45 14.53 5.87
N ALA A 90 5.95 15.67 6.35
CA ALA A 90 6.03 16.00 7.78
C ALA A 90 4.67 15.99 8.51
N ASN A 91 3.56 16.23 7.81
CA ASN A 91 2.21 16.15 8.38
C ASN A 91 1.63 14.71 8.43
N GLY A 92 2.36 13.72 7.92
CA GLY A 92 1.97 12.31 7.83
C GLY A 92 1.22 11.94 6.55
N ASP A 93 0.96 12.88 5.63
CA ASP A 93 0.40 12.55 4.32
C ASP A 93 1.37 11.62 3.59
N THR A 94 0.83 10.53 3.05
CA THR A 94 1.64 9.43 2.53
C THR A 94 1.38 9.24 1.04
N ALA A 95 2.41 9.39 0.22
CA ALA A 95 2.38 8.91 -1.16
C ALA A 95 2.73 7.42 -1.21
N ASN A 96 1.93 6.66 -1.93
CA ASN A 96 2.14 5.25 -2.20
C ASN A 96 1.51 4.88 -3.55
N LYS A 97 1.68 3.64 -4.00
CA LYS A 97 1.14 3.14 -5.28
C LYS A 97 -0.31 3.56 -5.53
N ILE A 98 -0.60 3.99 -6.76
CA ILE A 98 -1.94 4.40 -7.21
C ILE A 98 -2.99 3.35 -6.82
N GLY A 99 -4.08 3.80 -6.19
CA GLY A 99 -5.10 2.96 -5.56
C GLY A 99 -5.05 3.00 -4.02
N THR A 100 -3.94 3.42 -3.42
CA THR A 100 -3.80 3.48 -1.96
C THR A 100 -4.79 4.45 -1.32
N TYR A 101 -4.95 5.65 -1.89
CA TYR A 101 -5.92 6.62 -1.43
C TYR A 101 -7.36 6.06 -1.47
N THR A 102 -7.72 5.39 -2.56
CA THR A 102 -9.03 4.74 -2.71
C THR A 102 -9.26 3.72 -1.60
N LEU A 103 -8.27 2.88 -1.31
CA LEU A 103 -8.35 1.90 -0.21
C LEU A 103 -8.48 2.59 1.16
N ALA A 104 -7.80 3.72 1.37
CA ALA A 104 -7.86 4.45 2.63
C ALA A 104 -9.24 5.09 2.86
N VAL A 105 -9.87 5.62 1.80
CA VAL A 105 -11.25 6.13 1.85
C VAL A 105 -12.23 5.01 2.15
N LEU A 106 -12.15 3.89 1.42
CA LEU A 106 -13.01 2.73 1.63
C LEU A 106 -12.83 2.13 3.03
N ALA A 107 -11.59 2.06 3.52
CA ALA A 107 -11.31 1.57 4.87
C ALA A 107 -11.98 2.46 5.93
N LYS A 108 -11.88 3.78 5.79
CA LYS A 108 -12.53 4.73 6.71
C LYS A 108 -14.05 4.60 6.68
N GLU A 109 -14.66 4.49 5.50
CA GLU A 109 -16.10 4.33 5.34
C GLU A 109 -16.63 3.08 6.06
N ASN A 110 -15.84 2.01 6.06
CA ASN A 110 -16.21 0.73 6.68
C ASN A 110 -15.66 0.54 8.09
N GLY A 111 -15.09 1.59 8.72
CA GLY A 111 -14.53 1.52 10.07
C GLY A 111 -13.31 0.59 10.21
N ILE A 112 -12.59 0.33 9.12
CA ILE A 112 -11.44 -0.57 9.06
C ILE A 112 -10.16 0.25 9.31
N PRO A 113 -9.28 -0.18 10.24
CA PRO A 113 -8.02 0.51 10.49
C PRO A 113 -7.06 0.38 9.30
N PHE A 114 -6.46 1.51 8.92
CA PHE A 114 -5.55 1.65 7.79
C PHE A 114 -4.14 2.01 8.28
N TYR A 115 -3.19 1.11 8.07
CA TYR A 115 -1.81 1.24 8.52
C TYR A 115 -0.85 1.46 7.35
N VAL A 116 0.11 2.36 7.55
CA VAL A 116 1.26 2.53 6.67
C VAL A 116 2.47 1.95 7.39
N ALA A 117 3.24 1.09 6.73
CA ALA A 117 4.50 0.56 7.25
C ALA A 117 5.65 0.98 6.34
N ALA A 118 6.54 1.82 6.84
CA ALA A 118 7.66 2.37 6.08
C ALA A 118 8.83 2.71 7.02
N PRO A 119 10.09 2.61 6.55
CA PRO A 119 11.23 3.02 7.35
C PRO A 119 11.26 4.53 7.54
N THR A 120 11.98 5.01 8.57
CA THR A 120 12.15 6.45 8.80
C THR A 120 12.79 7.17 7.61
N THR A 121 13.60 6.48 6.80
CA THR A 121 14.21 7.02 5.58
C THR A 121 13.23 7.31 4.45
N THR A 122 12.00 6.81 4.51
CA THR A 122 10.92 7.15 3.57
C THR A 122 10.21 8.46 3.94
N ILE A 123 10.46 8.97 5.15
CA ILE A 123 9.88 10.23 5.63
C ILE A 123 10.74 11.37 5.12
N ASP A 124 10.10 12.33 4.45
CA ASP A 124 10.70 13.54 3.93
C ASP A 124 10.24 14.74 4.79
N PRO A 125 11.03 15.13 5.81
CA PRO A 125 10.67 16.24 6.69
C PRO A 125 10.77 17.60 6.01
N SER A 126 11.32 17.69 4.78
CA SER A 126 11.38 18.94 4.03
C SER A 126 10.04 19.31 3.38
N LEU A 127 9.15 18.33 3.20
CA LEU A 127 7.79 18.54 2.68
C LEU A 127 6.84 18.72 3.86
N PHE A 128 6.15 19.85 3.90
CA PHE A 128 5.14 20.16 4.91
C PHE A 128 3.89 19.29 4.73
N ALA A 129 3.46 19.03 3.50
CA ALA A 129 2.22 18.32 3.22
C ALA A 129 2.25 17.49 1.93
N GLY A 130 1.27 16.61 1.76
CA GLY A 130 1.24 15.65 0.66
C GLY A 130 1.08 16.27 -0.73
N ASN A 131 0.54 17.49 -0.84
CA ASN A 131 0.41 18.22 -2.10
C ASN A 131 1.76 18.67 -2.69
N GLU A 132 2.83 18.65 -1.88
CA GLU A 132 4.19 18.96 -2.34
C GLU A 132 4.93 17.73 -2.87
N ILE A 133 4.34 16.53 -2.73
CA ILE A 133 4.93 15.29 -3.25
C ILE A 133 4.72 15.23 -4.77
N PRO A 134 5.79 15.21 -5.59
CA PRO A 134 5.65 15.07 -7.04
C PRO A 134 5.15 13.67 -7.40
N ILE A 135 4.15 13.60 -8.29
CA ILE A 135 3.57 12.34 -8.75
C ILE A 135 4.13 11.98 -10.11
N GLU A 136 4.85 10.85 -10.17
CA GLU A 136 5.37 10.27 -11.40
C GLU A 136 4.22 9.94 -12.37
N GLN A 137 4.28 10.49 -13.57
CA GLN A 137 3.46 10.10 -14.71
C GLN A 137 4.25 9.09 -15.55
N ARG A 138 3.68 7.92 -15.78
CA ARG A 138 4.33 6.83 -16.52
C ARG A 138 3.72 6.63 -17.90
N SER A 139 4.30 5.73 -18.68
CA SER A 139 3.84 5.46 -20.04
C SER A 139 2.35 5.03 -20.06
N PRO A 140 1.50 5.63 -20.89
CA PRO A 140 0.13 5.18 -21.12
C PRO A 140 0.02 3.71 -21.56
N LYS A 141 1.10 3.15 -22.15
CA LYS A 141 1.16 1.74 -22.56
C LYS A 141 1.01 0.77 -21.39
N GLU A 142 1.40 1.12 -20.17
CA GLU A 142 1.20 0.24 -19.01
C GLU A 142 -0.32 0.04 -18.73
N VAL A 143 -1.14 1.03 -19.07
CA VAL A 143 -2.61 0.95 -18.93
C VAL A 143 -3.22 0.23 -20.13
N SER A 144 -2.84 0.55 -21.36
CA SER A 144 -3.44 -0.08 -22.55
C SER A 144 -2.93 -1.49 -22.86
N HIS A 145 -1.84 -1.93 -22.23
CA HIS A 145 -1.22 -3.24 -22.48
C HIS A 145 -0.91 -4.02 -21.20
N ILE A 146 -0.90 -5.35 -21.31
CA ILE A 146 -0.36 -6.26 -20.30
C ILE A 146 0.62 -7.20 -21.02
N GLN A 147 1.89 -7.20 -20.58
CA GLN A 147 2.96 -8.02 -21.18
C GLN A 147 3.06 -7.89 -22.71
N GLY A 148 2.89 -6.67 -23.23
CA GLY A 148 2.95 -6.38 -24.66
C GLY A 148 1.67 -6.69 -25.45
N VAL A 149 0.66 -7.30 -24.81
CA VAL A 149 -0.65 -7.55 -25.43
C VAL A 149 -1.57 -6.36 -25.15
N GLY A 150 -2.08 -5.74 -26.21
CA GLY A 150 -3.06 -4.65 -26.11
C GLY A 150 -4.40 -5.15 -25.59
N ILE A 151 -4.98 -4.45 -24.62
CA ILE A 151 -6.26 -4.77 -23.98
C ILE A 151 -7.30 -3.66 -24.13
N ALA A 152 -6.94 -2.56 -24.78
CA ALA A 152 -7.78 -1.41 -25.07
C ALA A 152 -7.61 -1.03 -26.55
N PRO A 153 -8.62 -0.38 -27.17
CA PRO A 153 -8.43 0.27 -28.46
C PRO A 153 -7.35 1.36 -28.36
N GLU A 154 -6.87 1.85 -29.51
CA GLU A 154 -5.95 2.98 -29.53
C GLU A 154 -6.64 4.22 -28.94
N CYS A 155 -6.16 4.64 -27.77
CA CYS A 155 -6.70 5.78 -27.03
C CYS A 155 -5.61 6.42 -26.16
N GLU A 156 -5.86 7.66 -25.75
CA GLU A 156 -5.08 8.27 -24.67
C GLU A 156 -5.39 7.57 -23.34
N ALA A 157 -4.37 7.41 -22.48
CA ALA A 157 -4.53 6.87 -21.14
C ALA A 157 -3.68 7.66 -20.14
N ALA A 158 -4.29 8.06 -19.02
CA ALA A 158 -3.57 8.65 -17.89
C ALA A 158 -2.93 7.55 -17.04
N ASN A 159 -1.72 7.77 -16.55
CA ASN A 159 -1.00 6.80 -15.73
C ASN A 159 -0.17 7.46 -14.61
N PRO A 160 -0.84 8.05 -13.60
CA PRO A 160 -0.17 8.42 -12.35
C PRO A 160 0.26 7.13 -11.62
N ALA A 161 1.55 7.01 -11.31
CA ALA A 161 2.08 5.81 -10.66
C ALA A 161 1.80 5.76 -9.15
N PHE A 162 1.40 6.89 -8.56
CA PHE A 162 1.19 7.06 -7.12
C PHE A 162 -0.01 7.97 -6.89
N ASP A 163 -0.60 7.84 -5.70
CA ASP A 163 -1.53 8.81 -5.14
C ASP A 163 -1.09 9.20 -3.72
N VAL A 164 -1.69 10.29 -3.21
CA VAL A 164 -1.43 10.79 -1.86
C VAL A 164 -2.62 10.45 -0.98
N THR A 165 -2.35 9.73 0.10
CA THR A 165 -3.31 9.43 1.17
C THR A 165 -3.16 10.45 2.29
N PRO A 166 -4.18 11.31 2.52
CA PRO A 166 -4.13 12.26 3.61
C PRO A 166 -4.11 11.59 4.98
N GLN A 167 -3.34 12.13 5.91
CA GLN A 167 -3.15 11.58 7.26
C GLN A 167 -4.45 11.34 8.02
N ARG A 168 -5.53 12.07 7.70
CA ARG A 168 -6.88 11.84 8.27
C ARG A 168 -7.44 10.43 8.04
N TYR A 169 -7.01 9.73 6.99
CA TYR A 169 -7.41 8.33 6.71
C TYR A 169 -6.46 7.29 7.32
N ILE A 170 -5.28 7.71 7.78
CA ILE A 170 -4.27 6.81 8.34
C ILE A 170 -4.53 6.64 9.84
N THR A 171 -4.50 5.39 10.29
CA THR A 171 -4.64 4.99 11.70
C THR A 171 -3.31 5.12 12.44
N ALA A 172 -2.24 4.57 11.87
CA ALA A 172 -0.88 4.71 12.39
C ALA A 172 0.17 4.49 11.29
N ILE A 173 1.36 5.07 11.50
CA ILE A 173 2.54 4.84 10.67
C ILE A 173 3.53 4.00 11.50
N ILE A 174 3.92 2.85 10.97
CA ILE A 174 4.79 1.87 11.62
C ILE A 174 6.20 2.03 11.04
N THR A 175 7.18 2.30 11.89
CA THR A 175 8.60 2.40 11.54
C THR A 175 9.44 1.47 12.41
N GLU A 176 10.73 1.36 12.10
CA GLU A 176 11.71 0.65 12.93
C GLU A 176 11.94 1.32 14.30
N LYS A 177 11.55 2.60 14.46
CA LYS A 177 11.65 3.34 15.73
C LYS A 177 10.36 3.29 16.57
N GLY A 178 9.27 2.73 16.03
CA GLY A 178 8.01 2.57 16.77
C GLY A 178 6.77 2.84 15.93
N ILE A 179 5.65 3.08 16.62
CA ILE A 179 4.35 3.32 15.99
C ILE A 179 3.93 4.77 16.24
N MET A 180 3.89 5.56 15.18
CA MET A 180 3.42 6.94 15.22
C MET A 180 1.90 7.02 15.03
N ARG A 181 1.25 7.87 15.83
CA ARG A 181 -0.17 8.19 15.73
C ARG A 181 -0.33 9.72 15.67
N LYS A 182 -1.55 10.18 15.38
CA LYS A 182 -1.87 11.62 15.39
C LYS A 182 -1.62 12.23 16.78
N PRO A 183 -1.10 13.47 16.85
CA PRO A 183 -0.61 14.29 15.74
C PRO A 183 0.74 13.79 15.19
N TYR A 184 0.82 13.55 13.86
CA TYR A 184 2.02 12.93 13.27
C TYR A 184 3.26 13.83 13.26
N TYR A 185 3.07 15.15 13.16
CA TYR A 185 4.17 16.11 13.11
C TYR A 185 5.11 15.99 14.32
N GLU A 186 4.56 15.82 15.52
CA GLU A 186 5.36 15.64 16.75
C GLU A 186 6.15 14.33 16.73
N GLY A 187 5.52 13.24 16.28
CA GLY A 187 6.17 11.96 16.12
C GLY A 187 7.32 12.02 15.12
N ILE A 188 7.11 12.68 13.98
CA ILE A 188 8.10 12.81 12.90
C ILE A 188 9.26 13.73 13.31
N LYS A 189 9.00 14.82 14.02
CA LYS A 189 10.04 15.74 14.49
C LYS A 189 11.01 15.09 15.50
N ASN A 190 10.54 14.07 16.21
CA ASN A 190 11.32 13.35 17.22
C ASN A 190 12.05 12.11 16.67
N LEU A 191 12.01 11.88 15.35
CA LEU A 191 12.72 10.78 14.68
C LEU A 191 14.23 11.01 14.57
#